data_AF-T5A8S0-F1
#
_entry.id   AF-T5A8S0-F1
#
_cell.length_a   1.000
_cell.length_b   1.000
_cell.length_c   1.000
_cell.angle_alpha   90.00
_cell.angle_beta   90.00
_cell.angle_gamma   90.00
#
_symmetry.space_group_name_H-M   'P 1'
#
loop_
_entity.id
_entity.type
_entity.pdbx_description
1 polymer ?
#
loop_
_entity_poly.entity_id
_entity_poly.type
_entity_poly.pdbx_seq_one_letter_code
_entity_poly.pdbx_strand_id
1 'polypeptide(L)'
;MMKLILPFRELPEECLSIGPSQGLAYGLDRDIILKVPFQYEVTAEVDMAHCWDLSLGSLVAMEKELAVYEALRDRPHDNFTRRLASEDNLTRKLAPDQSEFLLLERLQPLQEAWPDSSLEDRLRWVSELVAAVGWLEKLGFVHGDLAVRNLGIDTTQRLKLFDFGSATPCSHPDYSNDVGRDHFHLATCLHFILSGVDPFDHVSSHAEAVETRSLLESGQWKIAKGAEILADVIQDGWTGRTGSSTFGQLSSLVAEVVGTRDQGSIPALSESHYQHLECRCRDWLRRAERDPLWKAPDEYVLACRGVGHEADLDLWR
;
A
#
# COMPACT_ATOMS: atom_id res chain seq x y z
N MET A 1 -25.06 11.58 -14.71
CA MET A 1 -23.69 11.37 -14.18
C MET A 1 -23.87 10.60 -12.88
N MET A 2 -23.28 9.40 -12.77
CA MET A 2 -23.44 8.54 -11.60
C MET A 2 -22.86 9.25 -10.37
N LYS A 3 -23.60 9.23 -9.24
CA LYS A 3 -23.15 9.87 -8.02
C LYS A 3 -22.34 8.88 -7.20
N LEU A 4 -21.06 9.17 -7.04
CA LEU A 4 -20.22 8.51 -6.06
C LEU A 4 -20.59 9.02 -4.67
N ILE A 5 -20.77 8.11 -3.71
CA ILE A 5 -21.03 8.41 -2.30
C ILE A 5 -19.73 8.15 -1.55
N LEU A 6 -19.33 9.10 -0.71
CA LEU A 6 -18.07 9.09 0.03
C LEU A 6 -18.36 9.32 1.53
N PRO A 7 -17.46 8.97 2.45
CA PRO A 7 -17.72 9.13 3.88
C PRO A 7 -17.97 10.58 4.33
N PHE A 8 -17.48 11.55 3.54
CA PHE A 8 -17.60 12.99 3.80
C PHE A 8 -18.25 13.69 2.60
N ARG A 9 -19.07 14.71 2.87
CA ARG A 9 -19.73 15.54 1.83
C ARG A 9 -18.73 16.39 1.04
N GLU A 10 -17.78 16.97 1.76
CA GLU A 10 -16.73 17.81 1.22
C GLU A 10 -15.40 17.11 1.43
N LEU A 11 -14.65 16.95 0.34
CA LEU A 11 -13.32 16.36 0.35
C LEU A 11 -12.28 17.44 0.04
N PRO A 12 -11.01 17.21 0.44
CA PRO A 12 -9.94 18.12 0.04
C PRO A 12 -9.87 18.27 -1.49
N GLU A 13 -9.49 19.47 -1.95
CA GLU A 13 -9.46 19.81 -3.37
C GLU A 13 -8.43 18.99 -4.17
N GLU A 14 -7.32 18.63 -3.54
CA GLU A 14 -6.23 17.89 -4.17
C GLU A 14 -6.55 16.38 -4.22
N CYS A 15 -7.14 15.91 -5.31
CA CYS A 15 -7.30 14.49 -5.58
C CYS A 15 -5.98 13.92 -6.14
N LEU A 16 -5.40 12.96 -5.43
CA LEU A 16 -4.10 12.36 -5.75
C LEU A 16 -4.22 11.04 -6.52
N SER A 17 -5.29 10.28 -6.26
CA SER A 17 -5.58 9.07 -7.03
C SER A 17 -7.07 8.81 -7.13
N ILE A 18 -7.47 8.28 -8.28
CA ILE A 18 -8.80 7.73 -8.55
C ILE A 18 -8.59 6.26 -8.86
N GLY A 19 -8.32 5.46 -7.83
CA GLY A 19 -8.17 4.01 -7.95
C GLY A 19 -9.54 3.36 -7.87
N PRO A 20 -10.16 2.91 -8.98
CA PRO A 20 -11.55 2.47 -8.99
C PRO A 20 -11.81 1.19 -8.20
N SER A 21 -10.79 0.54 -7.62
CA SER A 21 -10.93 -0.72 -6.87
C SER A 21 -10.52 -0.66 -5.39
N GLN A 22 -9.77 0.36 -4.94
CA GLN A 22 -9.18 0.38 -3.58
C GLN A 22 -9.43 1.68 -2.79
N GLY A 23 -10.25 2.57 -3.33
CA GLY A 23 -10.56 3.86 -2.72
C GLY A 23 -9.87 5.03 -3.40
N LEU A 24 -10.09 6.21 -2.83
CA LEU A 24 -9.61 7.49 -3.33
C LEU A 24 -8.64 8.11 -2.32
N ALA A 25 -7.55 8.70 -2.81
CA ALA A 25 -6.59 9.42 -1.98
C ALA A 25 -6.66 10.93 -2.28
N TYR A 26 -6.66 11.72 -1.22
CA TYR A 26 -6.72 13.17 -1.24
C TYR A 26 -5.58 13.76 -0.42
N GLY A 27 -4.94 14.81 -0.93
CA GLY A 27 -4.07 15.66 -0.13
C GLY A 27 -4.93 16.50 0.79
N LEU A 28 -4.98 16.16 2.07
CA LEU A 28 -5.60 17.02 3.07
C LEU A 28 -4.80 18.32 3.18
N ASP A 29 -3.47 18.19 3.09
CA ASP A 29 -2.53 19.26 2.88
C ASP A 29 -1.17 18.71 2.37
N ARG A 30 -0.08 19.47 2.56
CA ARG A 30 1.26 19.12 2.09
C ARG A 30 1.90 17.93 2.82
N ASP A 31 1.40 17.58 4.01
CA ASP A 31 2.01 16.57 4.88
C ASP A 31 1.06 15.42 5.20
N ILE A 32 -0.23 15.53 4.84
CA ILE A 32 -1.27 14.60 5.24
C ILE A 32 -2.09 14.13 4.03
N ILE A 33 -2.28 12.82 3.96
CA ILE A 33 -3.16 12.14 3.01
C ILE A 33 -4.43 11.69 3.72
N LEU A 34 -5.58 11.93 3.11
CA LEU A 34 -6.85 11.32 3.45
C LEU A 34 -7.17 10.26 2.39
N LYS A 35 -7.20 8.99 2.78
CA LYS A 35 -7.67 7.89 1.94
C LYS A 35 -9.07 7.48 2.38
N VAL A 36 -10.00 7.41 1.44
CA VAL A 36 -11.41 7.06 1.70
C VAL A 36 -11.87 5.94 0.76
N PRO A 37 -12.70 5.00 1.23
CA PRO A 37 -13.44 4.12 0.35
C PRO A 37 -14.55 4.89 -0.37
N PHE A 38 -15.18 4.27 -1.36
CA PHE A 38 -16.31 4.84 -2.07
C PHE A 38 -17.46 3.83 -2.23
N GLN A 39 -18.66 4.36 -2.49
CA GLN A 39 -19.86 3.59 -2.77
C GLN A 39 -20.62 4.15 -3.97
N TYR A 40 -21.23 3.29 -4.76
CA TYR A 40 -22.25 3.66 -5.72
C TYR A 40 -23.64 3.54 -5.09
N GLU A 41 -24.59 4.34 -5.55
CA GLU A 41 -25.97 4.23 -5.09
C GLU A 41 -26.57 2.86 -5.44
N VAL A 42 -27.29 2.26 -4.48
CA VAL A 42 -27.99 0.99 -4.67
C VAL A 42 -29.45 1.28 -5.00
N THR A 43 -29.86 0.94 -6.22
CA THR A 43 -31.22 1.16 -6.75
C THR A 43 -31.64 -0.03 -7.60
N ALA A 44 -32.95 -0.36 -7.60
CA ALA A 44 -33.52 -1.39 -8.45
C ALA A 44 -33.82 -0.91 -9.88
N GLU A 45 -33.64 0.39 -10.15
CA GLU A 45 -34.03 1.01 -11.43
C GLU A 45 -33.04 0.74 -12.57
N VAL A 46 -31.76 0.51 -12.24
CA VAL A 46 -30.68 0.30 -13.20
C VAL A 46 -29.81 -0.85 -12.70
N ASP A 47 -29.48 -1.78 -13.58
CA ASP A 47 -28.50 -2.83 -13.26
C ASP A 47 -27.10 -2.20 -13.12
N MET A 48 -26.60 -2.26 -11.90
CA MET A 48 -25.37 -1.61 -11.46
C MET A 48 -24.45 -2.60 -10.74
N ALA A 49 -24.64 -3.92 -10.97
CA ALA A 49 -23.93 -5.00 -10.29
C ALA A 49 -22.41 -4.75 -10.21
N HIS A 50 -21.77 -4.44 -11.34
CA HIS A 50 -20.33 -4.16 -11.38
C HIS A 50 -19.91 -2.99 -10.46
N CYS A 51 -20.68 -1.91 -10.42
CA CYS A 51 -20.37 -0.77 -9.55
C CYS A 51 -20.59 -1.09 -8.07
N TRP A 52 -21.56 -1.94 -7.76
CA TRP A 52 -21.73 -2.45 -6.40
C TRP A 52 -20.56 -3.33 -5.99
N ASP A 53 -20.04 -4.18 -6.90
CA ASP A 53 -18.84 -4.96 -6.66
C ASP A 53 -17.60 -4.08 -6.44
N LEU A 54 -17.43 -3.01 -7.22
CA LEU A 54 -16.36 -2.02 -6.99
C LEU A 54 -16.47 -1.35 -5.62
N SER A 55 -17.69 -1.06 -5.17
CA SER A 55 -17.93 -0.47 -3.84
C SER A 55 -17.57 -1.46 -2.73
N LEU A 56 -18.00 -2.71 -2.85
CA LEU A 56 -17.66 -3.78 -1.91
C LEU A 56 -16.14 -4.01 -1.85
N GLY A 57 -15.49 -4.08 -3.02
CA GLY A 57 -14.03 -4.18 -3.12
C GLY A 57 -13.30 -3.02 -2.45
N SER A 58 -13.79 -1.78 -2.65
CA SER A 58 -13.22 -0.60 -1.99
C SER A 58 -13.35 -0.64 -0.46
N LEU A 59 -14.46 -1.15 0.07
CA LEU A 59 -14.68 -1.30 1.51
C LEU A 59 -13.75 -2.38 2.10
N VAL A 60 -13.64 -3.53 1.43
CA VAL A 60 -12.76 -4.62 1.85
C VAL A 60 -11.28 -4.21 1.81
N ALA A 61 -10.86 -3.49 0.77
CA ALA A 61 -9.50 -2.95 0.69
C ALA A 61 -9.18 -2.04 1.89
N MET A 62 -10.14 -1.19 2.30
CA MET A 62 -9.99 -0.35 3.48
C MET A 62 -9.85 -1.18 4.77
N GLU A 63 -10.63 -2.25 4.92
CA GLU A 63 -10.54 -3.16 6.07
C GLU A 63 -9.19 -3.89 6.13
N LYS A 64 -8.70 -4.39 4.99
CA LYS A 64 -7.38 -5.04 4.87
C LYS A 64 -6.25 -4.08 5.25
N GLU A 65 -6.28 -2.87 4.70
CA GLU A 65 -5.25 -1.88 4.98
C GLU A 65 -5.27 -1.44 6.45
N LEU A 66 -6.46 -1.26 7.01
CA LEU A 66 -6.65 -0.98 8.43
C LEU A 66 -6.04 -2.09 9.31
N ALA A 67 -6.29 -3.36 9.00
CA ALA A 67 -5.77 -4.49 9.77
C ALA A 67 -4.23 -4.50 9.84
N VAL A 68 -3.56 -4.16 8.73
CA VAL A 68 -2.09 -4.04 8.70
C VAL A 68 -1.62 -2.89 9.59
N TYR A 69 -2.26 -1.71 9.51
CA TYR A 69 -1.89 -0.58 10.36
C TYR A 69 -2.16 -0.82 11.85
N GLU A 70 -3.20 -1.57 12.20
CA GLU A 70 -3.44 -1.98 13.58
C GLU A 70 -2.31 -2.89 14.09
N ALA A 71 -1.87 -3.86 13.28
CA ALA A 71 -0.73 -4.72 13.64
C ALA A 71 0.58 -3.91 13.77
N LEU A 72 0.80 -2.92 12.88
CA LEU A 72 1.95 -2.01 12.93
C LEU A 72 1.89 -1.07 14.14
N ARG A 73 0.70 -0.69 14.63
CA ARG A 73 0.58 0.11 15.86
C ARG A 73 1.12 -0.64 17.07
N ASP A 74 0.82 -1.94 17.17
CA ASP A 74 1.28 -2.78 18.28
C ASP A 74 2.78 -3.16 18.13
N ARG A 75 3.26 -3.26 16.89
CA ARG A 75 4.63 -3.66 16.55
C ARG A 75 5.22 -2.77 15.43
N PRO A 76 5.62 -1.54 15.76
CA PRO A 76 6.02 -0.53 14.78
C PRO A 76 7.34 -0.84 14.08
N HIS A 77 7.50 -0.28 12.89
CA HIS A 77 8.72 -0.34 12.09
C HIS A 77 8.83 0.92 11.22
N ASP A 78 10.03 1.50 11.13
CA ASP A 78 10.24 2.84 10.56
C ASP A 78 10.01 2.93 9.05
N ASN A 79 10.13 1.81 8.34
CA ASN A 79 9.94 1.71 6.88
C ASN A 79 8.49 1.45 6.46
N PHE A 80 7.53 1.80 7.30
CA PHE A 80 6.11 1.82 6.96
C PHE A 80 5.57 3.23 7.13
N THR A 81 4.63 3.59 6.27
CA THR A 81 3.91 4.85 6.36
C THR A 81 3.13 4.92 7.67
N ARG A 82 3.22 6.04 8.37
CA ARG A 82 2.53 6.24 9.63
C ARG A 82 1.07 6.56 9.37
N ARG A 83 0.19 5.71 9.89
CA ARG A 83 -1.21 6.07 10.10
C ARG A 83 -1.31 7.07 11.25
N LEU A 84 -1.92 8.21 10.97
CA LEU A 84 -2.12 9.32 11.89
C LEU A 84 -3.44 9.09 12.62
N ALA A 85 -3.37 8.54 13.83
CA ALA A 85 -4.55 8.25 14.61
C ALA A 85 -5.15 9.56 15.16
N SER A 86 -6.44 9.79 14.94
CA SER A 86 -7.18 10.78 15.72
C SER A 86 -7.62 10.16 17.05
N GLU A 87 -6.70 9.55 17.79
CA GLU A 87 -7.02 9.04 19.13
C GLU A 87 -7.13 10.20 20.12
N ASP A 88 -8.11 10.09 21.01
CA ASP A 88 -8.04 10.73 22.31
C ASP A 88 -7.20 9.78 23.19
N ASN A 89 -5.96 10.18 23.49
CA ASN A 89 -4.92 9.35 24.15
C ASN A 89 -5.34 8.72 25.49
N LEU A 90 -6.52 9.04 26.00
CA LEU A 90 -7.02 8.60 27.30
C LEU A 90 -7.71 7.23 27.26
N THR A 91 -8.30 6.82 26.12
CA THR A 91 -9.14 5.60 26.08
C THR A 91 -8.57 4.45 25.26
N ARG A 92 -7.49 4.64 24.48
CA ARG A 92 -6.91 3.61 23.56
C ARG A 92 -7.96 2.83 22.75
N LYS A 93 -9.11 3.45 22.53
CA LYS A 93 -10.23 2.85 21.84
C LYS A 93 -10.40 3.73 20.63
N LEU A 94 -10.19 3.16 19.45
CA LEU A 94 -10.63 3.76 18.20
C LEU A 94 -12.07 4.21 18.42
N ALA A 95 -12.35 5.47 18.11
CA ALA A 95 -13.74 5.86 17.98
C ALA A 95 -14.36 4.92 16.92
N PRO A 96 -15.60 4.42 17.14
CA PRO A 96 -16.23 3.43 16.27
C PRO A 96 -16.40 3.87 14.80
N ASP A 97 -15.99 5.10 14.45
CA ASP A 97 -16.10 5.73 13.13
C ASP A 97 -14.76 5.84 12.35
N GLN A 98 -13.65 5.31 12.89
CA GLN A 98 -12.31 5.38 12.26
C GLN A 98 -11.99 4.21 11.31
N SER A 99 -12.92 3.29 11.11
CA SER A 99 -12.79 2.21 10.11
C SER A 99 -13.20 2.65 8.70
N GLU A 100 -13.65 3.90 8.55
CA GLU A 100 -14.25 4.40 7.29
C GLU A 100 -13.29 5.21 6.43
N PHE A 101 -12.08 5.50 6.92
CA PHE A 101 -11.06 6.27 6.21
C PHE A 101 -9.70 6.09 6.90
N LEU A 102 -8.63 6.49 6.19
CA LEU A 102 -7.28 6.53 6.73
C LEU A 102 -6.71 7.94 6.58
N LEU A 103 -6.04 8.39 7.63
CA LEU A 103 -5.18 9.56 7.59
C LEU A 103 -3.74 9.07 7.67
N LEU A 104 -2.95 9.39 6.67
CA LEU A 104 -1.57 8.92 6.52
C LEU A 104 -0.63 10.12 6.41
N GLU A 105 0.62 9.96 6.85
CA GLU A 105 1.66 10.91 6.46
C GLU A 105 1.81 10.91 4.92
N ARG A 106 2.08 12.08 4.36
CA ARG A 106 2.37 12.23 2.93
C ARG A 106 3.85 12.00 2.66
N LEU A 107 4.13 11.16 1.67
CA LEU A 107 5.49 10.82 1.24
C LEU A 107 5.76 11.38 -0.16
N GLN A 108 7.04 11.61 -0.46
CA GLN A 108 7.47 11.84 -1.84
C GLN A 108 7.52 10.48 -2.56
N PRO A 109 6.84 10.29 -3.70
CA PRO A 109 6.92 9.03 -4.45
C PRO A 109 8.36 8.67 -4.79
N LEU A 110 8.71 7.38 -4.69
CA LEU A 110 10.09 6.93 -4.94
C LEU A 110 10.59 7.34 -6.33
N GLN A 111 9.74 7.28 -7.36
CA GLN A 111 10.09 7.68 -8.72
C GLN A 111 10.50 9.16 -8.83
N GLU A 112 9.92 10.02 -7.99
CA GLU A 112 10.25 11.45 -7.95
C GLU A 112 11.52 11.72 -7.13
N ALA A 113 11.77 10.94 -6.09
CA ALA A 113 12.97 11.06 -5.25
C ALA A 113 14.23 10.43 -5.90
N TRP A 114 14.05 9.42 -6.76
CA TRP A 114 15.14 8.63 -7.32
C TRP A 114 16.17 9.43 -8.15
N PRO A 115 15.78 10.38 -9.03
CA PRO A 115 16.75 11.14 -9.84
C PRO A 115 17.79 11.91 -9.02
N ASP A 116 17.41 12.39 -7.83
CA ASP A 116 18.27 13.18 -6.94
C ASP A 116 19.02 12.32 -5.91
N SER A 117 18.77 11.00 -5.90
CA SER A 117 19.37 10.07 -4.94
C SER A 117 20.80 9.66 -5.29
N SER A 118 21.64 9.49 -4.26
CA SER A 118 22.96 8.90 -4.40
C SER A 118 22.91 7.37 -4.44
N LEU A 119 24.01 6.72 -4.84
CA LEU A 119 24.12 5.26 -4.72
C LEU A 119 23.99 4.79 -3.26
N GLU A 120 24.47 5.58 -2.30
CA GLU A 120 24.36 5.26 -0.88
C GLU A 120 22.90 5.25 -0.42
N ASP A 121 22.10 6.22 -0.88
CA ASP A 121 20.66 6.27 -0.61
C ASP A 121 19.95 5.05 -1.18
N ARG A 122 20.27 4.67 -2.43
CA ARG A 122 19.66 3.50 -3.09
C ARG A 122 20.00 2.20 -2.38
N LEU A 123 21.24 2.01 -1.94
CA LEU A 123 21.66 0.82 -1.18
C LEU A 123 20.98 0.76 0.20
N ARG A 124 20.75 1.93 0.82
CA ARG A 124 19.95 2.02 2.05
C ARG A 124 18.50 1.65 1.80
N TRP A 125 17.86 2.24 0.79
CA TRP A 125 16.48 1.96 0.41
C TRP A 125 16.24 0.48 0.07
N VAL A 126 17.21 -0.17 -0.57
CA VAL A 126 17.20 -1.64 -0.78
C VAL A 126 17.09 -2.37 0.56
N SER A 127 17.93 -2.00 1.53
CA SER A 127 17.98 -2.64 2.85
C SER A 127 16.70 -2.38 3.65
N GLU A 128 16.19 -1.15 3.59
CA GLU A 128 14.95 -0.71 4.21
C GLU A 128 13.73 -1.44 3.64
N LEU A 129 13.66 -1.62 2.32
CA LEU A 129 12.56 -2.34 1.66
C LEU A 129 12.54 -3.82 2.07
N VAL A 130 13.67 -4.52 2.01
CA VAL A 130 13.70 -5.94 2.40
C VAL A 130 13.45 -6.13 3.90
N ALA A 131 13.86 -5.18 4.74
CA ALA A 131 13.53 -5.17 6.15
C ALA A 131 12.02 -4.98 6.37
N ALA A 132 11.40 -4.04 5.65
CA ALA A 132 9.96 -3.80 5.72
C ALA A 132 9.16 -5.03 5.32
N VAL A 133 9.43 -5.64 4.15
CA VAL A 133 8.68 -6.81 3.69
C VAL A 133 8.91 -8.02 4.62
N GLY A 134 10.15 -8.22 5.11
CA GLY A 134 10.43 -9.24 6.12
C GLY A 134 9.76 -8.97 7.48
N TRP A 135 9.48 -7.71 7.81
CA TRP A 135 8.68 -7.35 8.99
C TRP A 135 7.19 -7.63 8.77
N LEU A 136 6.66 -7.31 7.59
CA LEU A 136 5.27 -7.58 7.21
C LEU A 136 4.97 -9.09 7.28
N GLU A 137 5.87 -9.91 6.76
CA GLU A 137 5.81 -11.38 6.88
C GLU A 137 5.73 -11.84 8.35
N LYS A 138 6.54 -11.23 9.24
CA LYS A 138 6.53 -11.54 10.69
C LYS A 138 5.25 -11.07 11.41
N LEU A 139 4.53 -10.10 10.84
CA LEU A 139 3.20 -9.71 11.32
C LEU A 139 2.10 -10.65 10.81
N GLY A 140 2.44 -11.59 9.91
CA GLY A 140 1.51 -12.56 9.34
C GLY A 140 0.79 -12.03 8.10
N PHE A 141 1.40 -11.11 7.36
CA PHE A 141 0.84 -10.55 6.13
C PHE A 141 1.84 -10.64 4.98
N VAL A 142 1.30 -10.75 3.77
CA VAL A 142 1.96 -10.32 2.54
C VAL A 142 1.27 -9.07 2.00
N HIS A 143 1.97 -8.27 1.22
CA HIS A 143 1.46 -7.00 0.70
C HIS A 143 0.41 -7.22 -0.40
N GLY A 144 0.60 -8.22 -1.26
CA GLY A 144 -0.33 -8.61 -2.33
C GLY A 144 -0.40 -7.65 -3.54
N ASP A 145 0.20 -6.47 -3.42
CA ASP A 145 0.37 -5.46 -4.48
C ASP A 145 1.68 -4.68 -4.28
N LEU A 146 2.76 -5.39 -3.97
CA LEU A 146 4.07 -4.75 -3.86
C LEU A 146 4.45 -4.15 -5.22
N ALA A 147 4.77 -2.85 -5.26
CA ALA A 147 5.11 -2.16 -6.51
C ALA A 147 5.87 -0.86 -6.22
N VAL A 148 6.61 -0.35 -7.21
CA VAL A 148 7.38 0.92 -7.07
C VAL A 148 6.46 2.09 -6.69
N ARG A 149 5.24 2.15 -7.24
CA ARG A 149 4.24 3.18 -6.90
C ARG A 149 3.79 3.18 -5.43
N ASN A 150 4.03 2.08 -4.71
CA ASN A 150 3.68 1.88 -3.30
C ASN A 150 4.90 2.10 -2.37
N LEU A 151 5.96 2.70 -2.91
CA LEU A 151 7.18 3.10 -2.20
C LEU A 151 7.30 4.62 -2.18
N GLY A 152 7.60 5.18 -1.02
CA GLY A 152 7.76 6.62 -0.83
C GLY A 152 8.93 6.94 0.07
N ILE A 153 9.43 8.17 -0.03
CA ILE A 153 10.53 8.70 0.76
C ILE A 153 9.97 9.74 1.72
N ASP A 154 10.30 9.60 3.01
CA ASP A 154 9.95 10.58 4.03
C ASP A 154 10.89 11.79 4.02
N THR A 155 10.58 12.82 4.80
CA THR A 155 11.39 14.05 4.90
C THR A 155 12.81 13.81 5.43
N THR A 156 13.10 12.63 5.97
CA THR A 156 14.43 12.23 6.47
C THR A 156 15.18 11.33 5.49
N GLN A 157 14.70 11.14 4.26
CA GLN A 157 15.30 10.27 3.24
C GLN A 157 15.22 8.77 3.54
N ARG A 158 14.27 8.34 4.38
CA ARG A 158 13.96 6.92 4.56
C ARG A 158 12.87 6.44 3.60
N LEU A 159 13.06 5.25 3.07
CA LEU A 159 12.05 4.54 2.30
C LEU A 159 10.96 4.01 3.24
N LYS A 160 9.71 4.18 2.81
CA LYS A 160 8.52 3.68 3.48
C LYS A 160 7.59 2.99 2.49
N LEU A 161 7.04 1.86 2.93
CA LEU A 161 6.03 1.08 2.24
C LEU A 161 4.62 1.55 2.64
N PHE A 162 3.69 1.58 1.68
CA PHE A 162 2.28 1.93 1.89
C PHE A 162 1.34 1.20 0.94
N ASP A 163 0.05 1.45 1.10
CA ASP A 163 -1.04 0.91 0.28
C ASP A 163 -1.31 -0.59 0.49
N PHE A 164 -1.79 -0.94 1.68
CA PHE A 164 -2.05 -2.34 2.08
C PHE A 164 -3.46 -2.83 1.70
N GLY A 165 -4.11 -2.19 0.73
CA GLY A 165 -5.48 -2.55 0.32
C GLY A 165 -5.59 -3.97 -0.28
N SER A 166 -4.48 -4.50 -0.80
CA SER A 166 -4.36 -5.87 -1.31
C SER A 166 -3.74 -6.85 -0.32
N ALA A 167 -3.47 -6.44 0.92
CA ALA A 167 -2.73 -7.29 1.85
C ALA A 167 -3.49 -8.57 2.18
N THR A 168 -2.76 -9.69 2.22
CA THR A 168 -3.32 -11.02 2.44
C THR A 168 -2.76 -11.59 3.74
N PRO A 169 -3.59 -11.91 4.74
CA PRO A 169 -3.13 -12.51 5.99
C PRO A 169 -2.73 -13.99 5.79
N CYS A 170 -1.83 -14.50 6.62
CA CYS A 170 -1.31 -15.87 6.54
C CYS A 170 -2.36 -16.97 6.75
N SER A 171 -3.52 -16.62 7.28
CA SER A 171 -4.69 -17.50 7.40
C SER A 171 -5.52 -17.61 6.11
N HIS A 172 -5.33 -16.72 5.14
CA HIS A 172 -6.13 -16.67 3.92
C HIS A 172 -5.63 -17.71 2.90
N PRO A 173 -6.52 -18.40 2.15
CA PRO A 173 -6.14 -19.44 1.20
C PRO A 173 -5.14 -18.99 0.11
N ASP A 174 -5.25 -17.73 -0.34
CA ASP A 174 -4.38 -17.18 -1.38
C ASP A 174 -2.99 -16.74 -0.89
N TYR A 175 -2.72 -16.79 0.43
CA TYR A 175 -1.46 -16.30 0.99
C TYR A 175 -0.22 -16.86 0.28
N SER A 176 -0.18 -18.17 0.04
CA SER A 176 0.95 -18.82 -0.64
C SER A 176 1.15 -18.32 -2.07
N ASN A 177 0.07 -18.01 -2.79
CA ASN A 177 0.14 -17.45 -4.14
C ASN A 177 0.66 -16.01 -4.10
N ASP A 178 0.20 -15.23 -3.12
CA ASP A 178 0.61 -13.84 -2.95
C ASP A 178 2.05 -13.69 -2.44
N VAL A 179 2.57 -14.65 -1.64
CA VAL A 179 4.00 -14.72 -1.30
C VAL A 179 4.85 -14.80 -2.57
N GLY A 180 4.54 -15.73 -3.47
CA GLY A 180 5.26 -15.88 -4.74
C GLY A 180 5.17 -14.62 -5.61
N ARG A 181 4.00 -13.98 -5.63
CA ARG A 181 3.77 -12.72 -6.34
C ARG A 181 4.62 -11.58 -5.76
N ASP A 182 4.65 -11.44 -4.44
CA ASP A 182 5.43 -10.40 -3.76
C ASP A 182 6.93 -10.62 -3.89
N HIS A 183 7.43 -11.87 -3.95
CA HIS A 183 8.83 -12.14 -4.31
C HIS A 183 9.20 -11.61 -5.70
N PHE A 184 8.34 -11.86 -6.69
CA PHE A 184 8.52 -11.35 -8.04
C PHE A 184 8.54 -9.81 -8.04
N HIS A 185 7.58 -9.19 -7.36
CA HIS A 185 7.48 -7.73 -7.32
C HIS A 185 8.58 -7.07 -6.49
N LEU A 186 9.06 -7.72 -5.44
CA LEU A 186 10.20 -7.26 -4.67
C LEU A 186 11.44 -7.19 -5.56
N ALA A 187 11.69 -8.21 -6.39
CA ALA A 187 12.78 -8.16 -7.37
C ALA A 187 12.64 -6.99 -8.35
N THR A 188 11.43 -6.72 -8.83
CA THR A 188 11.14 -5.53 -9.67
C THR A 188 11.42 -4.22 -8.94
N CYS A 189 11.02 -4.11 -7.67
CA CYS A 189 11.29 -2.93 -6.85
C CYS A 189 12.80 -2.75 -6.58
N LEU A 190 13.51 -3.82 -6.24
CA LEU A 190 14.97 -3.80 -6.03
C LEU A 190 15.72 -3.39 -7.31
N HIS A 191 15.28 -3.90 -8.46
CA HIS A 191 15.80 -3.50 -9.76
C HIS A 191 15.59 -2.00 -10.00
N PHE A 192 14.38 -1.48 -9.75
CA PHE A 192 14.09 -0.05 -9.88
C PHE A 192 14.93 0.80 -8.93
N ILE A 193 14.99 0.46 -7.63
CA ILE A 193 15.76 1.25 -6.64
C ILE A 193 17.22 1.40 -7.08
N LEU A 194 17.83 0.34 -7.61
CA LEU A 194 19.25 0.37 -7.99
C LEU A 194 19.51 1.02 -9.35
N SER A 195 18.61 0.84 -10.33
CA SER A 195 18.86 1.23 -11.73
C SER A 195 17.98 2.38 -12.26
N GLY A 196 16.85 2.66 -11.60
CA GLY A 196 15.83 3.61 -12.05
C GLY A 196 14.97 3.08 -13.19
N VAL A 197 15.12 1.80 -13.55
CA VAL A 197 14.39 1.16 -14.64
C VAL A 197 13.29 0.28 -14.07
N ASP A 198 12.04 0.63 -14.36
CA ASP A 198 10.89 -0.24 -14.13
C ASP A 198 10.63 -1.02 -15.43
N PRO A 199 10.73 -2.37 -15.42
CA PRO A 199 10.40 -3.20 -16.58
C PRO A 199 9.02 -2.92 -17.19
N PHE A 200 8.08 -2.38 -16.42
CA PHE A 200 6.70 -2.13 -16.84
C PHE A 200 6.39 -0.67 -17.22
N ASP A 201 7.36 0.26 -17.14
CA ASP A 201 7.11 1.70 -17.33
C ASP A 201 6.50 2.06 -18.71
N HIS A 202 6.84 1.30 -19.75
CA HIS A 202 6.39 1.56 -21.13
C HIS A 202 5.30 0.59 -21.61
N VAL A 203 4.73 -0.20 -20.69
CA VAL A 203 3.67 -1.15 -21.01
C VAL A 203 2.34 -0.41 -21.12
N SER A 204 1.76 -0.43 -22.31
CA SER A 204 0.53 0.29 -22.65
C SER A 204 -0.69 -0.63 -22.79
N SER A 205 -0.46 -1.95 -22.83
CA SER A 205 -1.52 -2.95 -22.98
C SER A 205 -1.32 -4.16 -22.10
N HIS A 206 -2.41 -4.88 -21.82
CA HIS A 206 -2.35 -6.15 -21.09
C HIS A 206 -1.46 -7.19 -21.78
N ALA A 207 -1.48 -7.25 -23.11
CA ALA A 207 -0.65 -8.19 -23.87
C ALA A 207 0.85 -7.90 -23.68
N GLU A 208 1.25 -6.63 -23.73
CA GLU A 208 2.63 -6.19 -23.45
C GLU A 208 3.03 -6.49 -21.99
N ALA A 209 2.09 -6.36 -21.04
CA ALA A 209 2.34 -6.70 -19.63
C ALA A 209 2.64 -8.19 -19.46
N VAL A 210 1.84 -9.04 -20.13
CA VAL A 210 2.02 -10.51 -20.11
C VAL A 210 3.33 -10.91 -20.78
N GLU A 211 3.67 -10.30 -21.92
CA GLU A 211 4.94 -10.55 -22.60
C GLU A 211 6.14 -10.13 -21.74
N THR A 212 6.11 -8.91 -21.19
CA THR A 212 7.14 -8.41 -20.27
C THR A 212 7.33 -9.35 -19.08
N ARG A 213 6.24 -9.77 -18.45
CA ARG A 213 6.28 -10.74 -17.34
C ARG A 213 6.91 -12.07 -17.77
N SER A 214 6.52 -12.61 -18.92
CA SER A 214 7.08 -13.86 -19.47
C SER A 214 8.60 -13.77 -19.70
N LEU A 215 9.11 -12.62 -20.17
CA LEU A 215 10.55 -12.38 -20.33
C LEU A 215 11.30 -12.37 -18.99
N LEU A 216 10.70 -11.80 -17.95
CA LEU A 216 11.26 -11.78 -16.60
C LEU A 216 11.28 -13.20 -15.99
N GLU A 217 10.14 -13.91 -16.08
CA GLU A 217 9.97 -15.27 -15.54
C GLU A 217 10.84 -16.31 -16.25
N SER A 218 11.11 -16.14 -17.55
CA SER A 218 12.03 -16.99 -18.32
C SER A 218 13.51 -16.63 -18.12
N GLY A 219 13.79 -15.56 -17.38
CA GLY A 219 15.15 -15.05 -17.14
C GLY A 219 15.84 -14.50 -18.38
N GLN A 220 15.06 -14.06 -19.37
CA GLN A 220 15.57 -13.45 -20.59
C GLN A 220 15.72 -11.93 -20.46
N TRP A 221 15.12 -11.33 -19.43
CA TRP A 221 15.28 -9.92 -19.13
C TRP A 221 16.70 -9.59 -18.65
N LYS A 222 17.30 -8.57 -19.24
CA LYS A 222 18.64 -8.12 -18.86
C LYS A 222 18.58 -7.17 -17.66
N ILE A 223 19.29 -7.53 -16.59
CA ILE A 223 19.51 -6.64 -15.44
C ILE A 223 20.13 -5.32 -15.91
N ALA A 224 19.48 -4.21 -15.56
CA ALA A 224 19.92 -2.86 -15.93
C ALA A 224 21.18 -2.44 -15.16
N LYS A 225 21.90 -1.47 -15.74
CA LYS A 225 23.11 -0.92 -15.13
C LYS A 225 22.79 -0.27 -13.78
N GLY A 226 23.61 -0.56 -12.77
CA GLY A 226 23.42 -0.19 -11.37
C GLY A 226 22.81 -1.32 -10.52
N ALA A 227 21.96 -2.16 -11.11
CA ALA A 227 21.31 -3.27 -10.41
C ALA A 227 22.15 -4.56 -10.37
N GLU A 228 23.33 -4.58 -11.01
CA GLU A 228 24.14 -5.81 -11.12
C GLU A 228 24.63 -6.30 -9.75
N ILE A 229 24.72 -5.42 -8.75
CA ILE A 229 25.08 -5.79 -7.37
C ILE A 229 24.12 -6.84 -6.79
N LEU A 230 22.84 -6.82 -7.18
CA LEU A 230 21.83 -7.78 -6.75
C LEU A 230 21.33 -8.67 -7.91
N ALA A 231 22.13 -8.87 -8.96
CA ALA A 231 21.71 -9.59 -10.15
C ALA A 231 21.10 -10.97 -9.83
N ASP A 232 21.76 -11.79 -9.01
CA ASP A 232 21.29 -13.13 -8.65
C ASP A 232 19.97 -13.07 -7.86
N VAL A 233 19.89 -12.16 -6.88
CA VAL A 233 18.68 -11.95 -6.06
C VAL A 233 17.48 -11.53 -6.91
N ILE A 234 17.68 -10.57 -7.81
CA ILE A 234 16.62 -10.07 -8.70
C ILE A 234 16.20 -11.18 -9.68
N GLN A 235 17.17 -11.88 -10.26
CA GLN A 235 16.90 -12.94 -11.22
C GLN A 235 16.15 -14.13 -10.59
N ASP A 236 16.50 -14.51 -9.36
CA ASP A 236 15.83 -15.57 -8.63
C ASP A 236 14.44 -15.15 -8.13
N GLY A 237 14.23 -13.86 -7.85
CA GLY A 237 12.90 -13.28 -7.62
C GLY A 237 11.99 -13.39 -8.82
N TRP A 238 12.45 -12.94 -9.99
CA TRP A 238 11.64 -12.98 -11.21
C TRP A 238 11.34 -14.39 -11.71
N THR A 239 12.30 -15.31 -11.61
CA THR A 239 12.15 -16.69 -12.09
C THR A 239 11.44 -17.62 -11.08
N GLY A 240 11.02 -17.08 -9.93
CA GLY A 240 10.35 -17.85 -8.87
C GLY A 240 11.26 -18.79 -8.07
N ARG A 241 12.58 -18.76 -8.28
CA ARG A 241 13.54 -19.59 -7.53
C ARG A 241 13.62 -19.21 -6.04
N THR A 242 13.21 -18.00 -5.68
CA THR A 242 13.09 -17.53 -4.28
C THR A 242 11.81 -17.97 -3.58
N GLY A 243 10.82 -18.56 -4.26
CA GLY A 243 9.49 -18.81 -3.69
C GLY A 243 9.42 -19.78 -2.51
N SER A 244 10.53 -20.46 -2.17
CA SER A 244 10.67 -21.31 -0.98
C SER A 244 11.39 -20.63 0.20
N SER A 245 11.94 -19.44 -0.01
CA SER A 245 12.66 -18.66 1.00
C SER A 245 11.71 -17.64 1.64
N THR A 246 11.85 -17.42 2.93
CA THR A 246 11.16 -16.32 3.63
C THR A 246 11.74 -14.97 3.23
N PHE A 247 10.96 -13.90 3.35
CA PHE A 247 11.46 -12.53 3.15
C PHE A 247 12.54 -12.17 4.17
N GLY A 248 12.47 -12.71 5.40
CA GLY A 248 13.54 -12.58 6.39
C GLY A 248 14.89 -13.18 5.95
N GLN A 249 14.88 -14.35 5.32
CA GLN A 249 16.09 -14.96 4.75
C GLN A 249 16.64 -14.14 3.59
N LEU A 250 15.77 -13.64 2.73
CA LEU A 250 16.14 -12.75 1.62
C LEU A 250 16.79 -11.45 2.12
N SER A 251 16.24 -10.85 3.18
CA SER A 251 16.81 -9.67 3.83
C SER A 251 18.24 -9.94 4.33
N SER A 252 18.49 -11.13 4.87
CA SER A 252 19.82 -11.53 5.36
C SER A 252 20.81 -11.67 4.20
N LEU A 253 20.38 -12.29 3.09
CA LEU A 253 21.18 -12.43 1.87
C LEU A 253 21.53 -11.06 1.26
N VAL A 254 20.56 -10.15 1.17
CA VAL A 254 20.79 -8.80 0.64
C VAL A 254 21.77 -8.02 1.53
N ALA A 255 21.67 -8.16 2.85
CA ALA A 255 22.61 -7.53 3.78
C ALA A 255 24.05 -8.05 3.61
N GLU A 256 24.24 -9.33 3.29
CA GLU A 256 25.57 -9.89 2.99
C GLU A 256 26.16 -9.30 1.71
N VAL A 257 25.34 -9.06 0.68
CA VAL A 257 25.80 -8.57 -0.64
C VAL A 257 26.05 -7.06 -0.63
N VAL A 258 25.13 -6.28 -0.08
CA VAL A 258 25.25 -4.81 0.02
C VAL A 258 26.28 -4.40 1.09
N GLY A 259 26.53 -5.31 2.04
CA GLY A 259 27.37 -5.11 3.21
C GLY A 259 26.65 -4.34 4.30
N THR A 260 26.92 -4.70 5.56
CA THR A 260 26.59 -3.90 6.74
C THR A 260 27.49 -2.67 6.82
N ARG A 261 27.43 -1.80 5.80
CA ARG A 261 27.99 -0.46 5.99
C ARG A 261 27.21 0.15 7.15
N ASP A 262 27.94 0.74 8.08
CA ASP A 262 27.41 1.59 9.14
C ASP A 262 26.82 2.83 8.45
N GLN A 263 25.72 2.61 7.72
CA GLN A 263 24.92 3.61 7.04
C GLN A 263 24.34 4.40 8.18
N GLY A 264 24.95 5.55 8.48
CA GLY A 264 24.66 6.34 9.66
C GLY A 264 23.16 6.34 9.92
N SER A 265 22.76 5.74 11.04
CA SER A 265 21.36 5.56 11.41
C SER A 265 20.64 6.88 11.22
N ILE A 266 19.79 6.97 10.19
CA ILE A 266 18.97 8.16 9.99
C ILE A 266 17.97 8.15 11.13
N PRO A 267 17.98 9.16 12.02
CA PRO A 267 17.11 9.18 13.17
C PRO A 267 15.65 9.15 12.72
N ALA A 268 14.85 8.26 13.29
CA ALA A 268 13.41 8.24 13.10
C ALA A 268 12.81 9.64 13.31
N LEU A 269 11.76 9.97 12.55
CA LEU A 269 10.97 11.16 12.83
C LEU A 269 10.47 11.10 14.27
N SER A 270 10.57 12.23 14.99
CA SER A 270 10.18 12.26 16.40
C SER A 270 8.67 12.10 16.56
N GLU A 271 8.22 11.50 17.66
CA GLU A 271 6.79 11.42 17.97
C GLU A 271 6.11 12.81 18.05
N SER A 272 6.87 13.87 18.39
CA SER A 272 6.35 15.24 18.36
C SER A 272 5.97 15.71 16.96
N HIS A 273 6.65 15.22 15.90
CA HIS A 273 6.29 15.49 14.52
C HIS A 273 4.92 14.88 14.21
N TYR A 274 4.72 13.60 14.54
CA TYR A 274 3.46 12.90 14.30
C TYR A 274 2.30 13.49 15.11
N GLN A 275 2.52 13.85 16.38
CA GLN A 275 1.52 14.54 17.20
C GLN A 275 1.05 15.86 16.58
N HIS A 276 1.93 16.59 15.89
CA HIS A 276 1.56 17.81 15.19
C HIS A 276 0.67 17.54 13.98
N LEU A 277 0.97 16.49 13.19
CA LEU A 277 0.11 16.06 12.08
C LEU A 277 -1.26 15.58 12.59
N GLU A 278 -1.29 14.79 13.67
CA GLU A 278 -2.53 14.33 14.29
C GLU A 278 -3.41 15.47 14.83
N CYS A 279 -2.81 16.57 15.33
CA CYS A 279 -3.55 17.77 15.69
C CYS A 279 -4.31 18.36 14.50
N ARG A 280 -3.66 18.47 13.33
CA ARG A 280 -4.28 18.98 12.10
C ARG A 280 -5.37 18.04 11.59
N CYS A 281 -5.13 16.72 11.65
CA CYS A 281 -6.13 15.70 11.39
C CYS A 281 -7.39 15.90 12.24
N ARG A 282 -7.24 16.05 13.56
CA ARG A 282 -8.37 16.30 14.48
C ARG A 282 -9.12 17.59 14.16
N ASP A 283 -8.40 18.65 13.82
CA ASP A 283 -9.01 19.93 13.48
C ASP A 283 -9.80 19.87 12.17
N TRP A 284 -9.34 19.10 11.19
CA TRP A 284 -10.09 18.84 9.97
C TRP A 284 -11.34 18.00 10.25
N LEU A 285 -11.20 16.88 10.99
CA LEU A 285 -12.32 15.99 11.33
C LEU A 285 -13.45 16.68 12.10
N ARG A 286 -13.14 17.66 12.95
CA ARG A 286 -14.15 18.47 13.65
C ARG A 286 -15.00 19.35 12.74
N ARG A 287 -14.49 19.67 11.54
CA ARG A 287 -15.14 20.56 10.57
C ARG A 287 -15.77 19.77 9.42
N ALA A 288 -15.26 18.58 9.12
CA ALA A 288 -15.74 17.74 8.03
C ALA A 288 -17.19 17.27 8.30
N GLU A 289 -18.06 17.45 7.31
CA GLU A 289 -19.44 16.94 7.36
C GLU A 289 -19.51 15.52 6.79
N ARG A 290 -20.10 14.59 7.54
CA ARG A 290 -20.39 13.22 7.07
C ARG A 290 -21.47 13.22 5.99
N ASP A 291 -21.33 12.37 4.98
CA ASP A 291 -22.41 12.19 3.99
C ASP A 291 -23.52 11.29 4.60
N PRO A 292 -24.76 11.78 4.77
CA PRO A 292 -25.85 10.97 5.30
C PRO A 292 -26.29 9.82 4.38
N LEU A 293 -25.83 9.79 3.12
CA LEU A 293 -26.10 8.70 2.19
C LEU A 293 -25.11 7.55 2.34
N TRP A 294 -23.97 7.78 2.99
CA TRP A 294 -22.95 6.77 3.29
C TRP A 294 -23.57 5.65 4.12
N LYS A 295 -23.26 4.41 3.76
CA LYS A 295 -23.71 3.21 4.47
C LYS A 295 -22.52 2.54 5.11
N ALA A 296 -22.69 2.05 6.34
CA ALA A 296 -21.71 1.13 6.89
C ALA A 296 -21.61 -0.13 6.01
N PRO A 297 -20.49 -0.88 6.00
CA PRO A 297 -20.32 -2.05 5.13
C PRO A 297 -21.48 -3.06 5.20
N ASP A 298 -21.93 -3.40 6.40
CA ASP A 298 -23.05 -4.34 6.59
C ASP A 298 -24.38 -3.79 6.05
N GLU A 299 -24.63 -2.49 6.21
CA GLU A 299 -25.82 -1.82 5.67
C GLU A 299 -25.80 -1.77 4.14
N TYR A 300 -24.62 -1.57 3.55
CA TYR A 300 -24.43 -1.55 2.12
C TYR A 300 -24.67 -2.93 1.50
N VAL A 301 -24.15 -4.00 2.12
CA VAL A 301 -24.42 -5.39 1.72
C VAL A 301 -25.91 -5.71 1.78
N LEU A 302 -26.59 -5.31 2.85
CA LEU A 302 -28.04 -5.49 2.97
C LEU A 302 -28.81 -4.75 1.87
N ALA A 303 -28.38 -3.54 1.51
CA ALA A 303 -28.97 -2.80 0.41
C ALA A 303 -28.80 -3.53 -0.93
N CYS A 304 -27.59 -4.02 -1.23
CA CYS A 304 -27.29 -4.79 -2.45
C CYS A 304 -28.15 -6.06 -2.54
N ARG A 305 -28.26 -6.83 -1.45
CA ARG A 305 -29.12 -8.02 -1.39
C ARG A 305 -30.59 -7.67 -1.59
N GLY A 306 -31.03 -6.52 -1.09
CA GLY A 306 -32.39 -6.01 -1.26
C GLY A 306 -32.80 -5.76 -2.72
N VAL A 307 -31.84 -5.50 -3.61
CA VAL A 307 -32.07 -5.33 -5.06
C VAL A 307 -31.74 -6.61 -5.87
N GLY A 308 -31.46 -7.72 -5.19
CA GLY A 308 -31.17 -9.01 -5.82
C GLY A 308 -29.71 -9.22 -6.24
N HIS A 309 -28.77 -8.39 -5.77
CA HIS A 309 -27.34 -8.60 -5.98
C HIS A 309 -26.78 -9.55 -4.92
N GLU A 310 -26.09 -10.61 -5.35
CA GLU A 310 -25.41 -11.54 -4.44
C GLU A 310 -24.14 -10.89 -3.88
N ALA A 311 -24.31 -10.06 -2.85
CA ALA A 311 -23.21 -9.48 -2.10
C ALA A 311 -22.76 -10.43 -0.98
N ASP A 312 -21.50 -10.87 -1.03
CA ASP A 312 -20.83 -11.60 0.04
C ASP A 312 -19.42 -11.03 0.24
N LEU A 313 -19.20 -10.38 1.38
CA LEU A 313 -17.90 -9.80 1.74
C LEU A 313 -16.88 -10.88 2.13
N ASP A 314 -17.33 -12.07 2.56
CA ASP A 314 -16.44 -13.14 3.02
C ASP A 314 -15.73 -13.82 1.84
N LEU A 315 -16.23 -13.65 0.61
CA LEU A 315 -15.50 -14.01 -0.61
C LEU A 315 -14.23 -13.16 -0.83
N TRP A 316 -14.17 -11.97 -0.23
CA TRP A 316 -13.12 -10.98 -0.47
C TRP A 316 -12.21 -10.75 0.76
N ARG A 317 -12.63 -11.19 1.95
CA ARG A 317 -11.93 -11.09 3.25
C ARG A 317 -11.02 -12.30 3.50
#